data_AF-A0A853DBU5-F1
#
_entry.id   AF-A0A853DBU5-F1
#
_cell.length_a   1.000
_cell.length_b   1.000
_cell.length_c   1.000
_cell.angle_alpha   90.00
_cell.angle_beta   90.00
_cell.angle_gamma   90.00
#
_symmetry.space_group_name_H-M   'P 1'
#
loop_
_entity.id
_entity.type
_entity.pdbx_description
1 polymer ?
#
loop_
_entity_poly.entity_id
_entity_poly.type
_entity_poly.pdbx_seq_one_letter_code
_entity_poly.pdbx_strand_id
1 'polypeptide(L)'
;MHIECRSCPARDRHCADCMVTVLLQMPVPRTDAHDADADLAPDEQERRGLEVLVAAGLVSPADAYAARAVREPGRALRVTG
;
A
#
# COMPACT_ATOMS: atom_id res chain seq x y z
N MET A 1 -8.45 7.51 -9.35
CA MET A 1 -8.29 8.44 -10.49
C MET A 1 -9.03 7.84 -11.68
N HIS A 2 -10.04 8.51 -12.24
CA HIS A 2 -10.80 8.00 -13.39
C HIS A 2 -10.56 8.93 -14.58
N ILE A 3 -10.08 8.38 -15.70
CA ILE A 3 -9.73 9.13 -16.91
C ILE A 3 -10.73 8.74 -18.01
N GLU A 4 -11.49 9.71 -18.53
CA GLU A 4 -12.47 9.47 -19.61
C GLU A 4 -11.78 9.56 -20.99
N CYS A 5 -11.39 8.40 -21.53
CA CYS A 5 -10.69 8.34 -22.80
C CYS A 5 -11.54 8.77 -24.01
N ARG A 6 -12.87 8.84 -23.92
CA ARG A 6 -13.73 9.22 -25.06
C ARG A 6 -13.72 10.72 -25.35
N SER A 7 -13.41 11.56 -24.38
CA SER A 7 -13.35 13.02 -24.53
C SER A 7 -11.92 13.58 -24.45
N CYS A 8 -10.90 12.72 -24.38
CA CYS A 8 -9.52 13.15 -24.19
C CYS A 8 -8.95 13.79 -25.48
N PRO A 9 -8.54 15.07 -25.46
CA PRO A 9 -8.05 15.77 -26.65
C PRO A 9 -6.72 15.21 -27.19
N ALA A 10 -6.01 14.40 -26.40
CA ALA A 10 -4.79 13.72 -26.85
C ALA A 10 -5.07 12.46 -27.69
N ARG A 11 -6.31 11.94 -27.71
CA ARG A 11 -6.66 10.63 -28.28
C ARG A 11 -6.28 10.47 -29.75
N ASP A 12 -6.56 11.49 -30.56
CA ASP A 12 -6.39 11.42 -32.02
C ASP A 12 -5.03 11.93 -32.50
N ARG A 13 -4.15 12.36 -31.59
CA ARG A 13 -2.86 12.97 -31.95
C ARG A 13 -1.66 12.25 -31.34
N HIS A 14 -1.74 11.90 -30.05
CA HIS A 14 -0.61 11.41 -29.27
C HIS A 14 -1.05 10.41 -28.19
N CYS A 15 -2.12 9.63 -28.42
CA CYS A 15 -2.60 8.72 -27.38
C CYS A 15 -1.60 7.64 -27.01
N ALA A 16 -0.84 7.15 -28.00
CA ALA A 16 0.23 6.18 -27.79
C ALA A 16 1.39 6.76 -26.97
N ASP A 17 1.62 8.08 -27.05
CA ASP A 17 2.69 8.79 -26.32
C ASP A 17 2.19 9.48 -25.04
N CYS A 18 0.91 9.31 -24.69
CA CYS A 18 0.32 9.91 -23.51
C CYS A 18 0.89 9.24 -22.26
N MET A 19 1.22 10.04 -21.24
CA MET A 19 1.62 9.56 -19.92
C MET A 19 0.68 8.45 -19.39
N VAL A 20 -0.62 8.51 -19.67
CA VAL A 20 -1.60 7.49 -19.26
C VAL A 20 -1.35 6.13 -19.91
N THR A 21 -1.04 6.11 -21.21
CA THR A 21 -0.73 4.85 -21.92
C THR A 21 0.59 4.28 -21.43
N VAL A 22 1.60 5.14 -21.24
CA VAL A 22 2.88 4.75 -20.64
C VAL A 22 2.66 4.18 -19.24
N LEU A 23 1.84 4.83 -18.41
CA LEU A 23 1.51 4.36 -17.05
C LEU A 23 0.77 3.00 -17.05
N LEU A 24 -0.06 2.73 -18.05
CA LEU A 24 -0.77 1.45 -18.21
C LEU A 24 0.12 0.34 -18.80
N GLN A 25 1.16 0.72 -19.55
CA GLN A 25 2.15 -0.21 -20.12
C GLN A 25 3.31 -0.49 -19.17
N MET A 26 3.49 0.35 -18.14
CA MET A 26 4.42 0.02 -17.08
C MET A 26 4.01 -1.32 -16.49
N PRO A 27 4.98 -2.23 -16.25
CA PRO A 27 4.70 -3.39 -15.42
C PRO A 27 4.19 -2.85 -14.10
N VAL A 28 2.89 -3.01 -13.86
CA VAL A 28 2.38 -2.97 -12.49
C VAL A 28 3.23 -4.01 -11.78
N PRO A 29 3.96 -3.65 -10.70
CA PRO A 29 4.64 -4.66 -9.91
C PRO A 29 3.58 -5.71 -9.64
N ARG A 30 3.75 -6.89 -10.25
CA ARG A 30 2.87 -8.00 -9.94
C ARG A 30 3.11 -8.18 -8.45
N THR A 31 2.09 -7.88 -7.67
CA THR A 31 2.07 -8.23 -6.28
C THR A 31 1.69 -9.71 -6.20
N ASP A 32 2.32 -10.57 -7.00
CA ASP A 32 2.60 -11.94 -6.59
C ASP A 32 3.69 -11.93 -5.49
N ALA A 33 4.34 -10.79 -5.25
CA ALA A 33 4.96 -10.46 -3.96
C ALA A 33 3.96 -10.20 -2.80
N HIS A 34 2.65 -10.41 -2.97
CA HIS A 34 1.71 -10.50 -1.83
C HIS A 34 2.05 -11.71 -0.93
N ASP A 35 2.81 -12.69 -1.41
CA ASP A 35 3.28 -13.84 -0.62
C ASP A 35 4.65 -13.60 0.05
N ALA A 36 5.27 -12.43 -0.13
CA ALA A 36 6.51 -12.04 0.57
C ALA A 36 6.22 -11.35 1.92
N ASP A 37 5.01 -11.52 2.46
CA ASP A 37 4.50 -10.91 3.69
C ASP A 37 4.94 -11.64 4.97
N ALA A 38 5.85 -12.62 4.86
CA ALA A 38 5.99 -13.62 5.91
C ALA A 38 6.77 -13.18 7.17
N ASP A 39 7.46 -12.03 7.20
CA ASP A 39 8.30 -11.72 8.38
C ASP A 39 8.78 -10.25 8.49
N LEU A 40 7.91 -9.26 8.24
CA LEU A 40 8.32 -7.86 8.47
C LEU A 40 8.42 -7.58 9.97
N ALA A 41 9.56 -7.03 10.39
CA ALA A 41 9.70 -6.50 11.73
C ALA A 41 8.82 -5.23 11.89
N PRO A 42 8.19 -5.01 13.06
CA PRO A 42 7.46 -3.79 13.34
C PRO A 42 8.35 -2.55 13.18
N ASP A 43 7.81 -1.49 12.58
CA ASP A 43 8.48 -0.20 12.51
C ASP A 43 8.49 0.52 13.88
N GLU A 44 9.17 1.66 13.97
CA GLU A 44 9.31 2.38 15.25
C GLU A 44 7.97 2.87 15.81
N GLN A 45 7.01 3.24 14.95
CA GLN A 45 5.69 3.67 15.41
C GLN A 45 4.89 2.48 15.95
N GLU A 46 4.93 1.35 15.25
CA GLU A 46 4.30 0.10 15.66
C GLU A 46 4.90 -0.42 16.97
N ARG A 47 6.23 -0.37 17.11
CA ARG A 47 6.96 -0.81 18.30
C ARG A 47 6.58 0.00 19.54
N ARG A 48 6.41 1.31 19.41
CA ARG A 48 5.87 2.17 20.50
C ARG A 48 4.44 1.78 20.88
N GLY A 49 3.62 1.43 19.90
CA GLY A 49 2.28 0.90 20.15
C GLY A 49 2.31 -0.37 21.00
N LEU A 50 3.19 -1.32 20.66
CA LEU A 50 3.40 -2.55 21.43
C LEU A 50 3.88 -2.27 22.86
N GLU A 51 4.80 -1.31 23.05
CA GLU A 51 5.25 -0.90 24.39
C GLU A 51 4.09 -0.40 25.27
N VAL A 52 3.18 0.40 24.72
CA VAL A 52 1.99 0.88 25.44
C VAL A 52 1.05 -0.27 25.78
N LEU A 53 0.84 -1.21 24.85
CA LEU A 53 -0.04 -2.37 25.07
C LEU A 53 0.51 -3.31 26.14
N VAL A 54 1.82 -3.53 26.17
CA VAL A 54 2.50 -4.31 27.22
C VAL A 54 2.42 -3.59 28.57
N ALA A 55 2.68 -2.28 28.61
CA ALA A 55 2.55 -1.49 29.83
C ALA A 55 1.13 -1.48 30.40
N ALA A 56 0.12 -1.55 29.53
CA ALA A 56 -1.29 -1.65 29.91
C ALA A 56 -1.72 -3.08 30.31
N GLY A 57 -0.86 -4.09 30.15
CA GLY A 57 -1.18 -5.49 30.42
C GLY A 57 -2.13 -6.12 29.40
N LEU A 58 -2.31 -5.50 28.24
CA LEU A 58 -3.19 -5.98 27.16
C LEU A 58 -2.50 -7.05 26.29
N VAL A 59 -1.18 -7.05 26.28
CA VAL A 59 -0.34 -7.98 25.50
C VAL A 59 0.83 -8.42 26.39
N SER A 60 1.23 -9.69 26.31
CA SER A 60 2.41 -10.16 27.05
C SER A 60 3.71 -9.68 26.39
N PRO A 61 4.82 -9.53 27.15
CA PRO A 61 6.11 -9.20 26.56
C PRO A 61 6.58 -10.21 25.50
N ALA A 62 6.23 -11.49 25.68
CA ALA A 62 6.57 -12.56 24.74
C ALA A 62 5.83 -12.39 23.41
N ASP A 63 4.53 -12.08 23.46
CA ASP A 63 3.70 -11.86 22.27
C ASP A 63 4.15 -10.60 21.51
N ALA A 64 4.49 -9.53 22.24
CA ALA A 64 5.03 -8.32 21.63
C ALA A 64 6.37 -8.55 20.92
N TYR A 65 7.24 -9.42 21.47
CA TYR A 65 8.51 -9.80 20.84
C TYR A 65 8.32 -10.68 19.59
N ALA A 66 7.29 -11.54 19.60
CA ALA A 66 6.95 -12.40 18.48
C ALA A 66 6.17 -11.69 17.36
N ALA A 67 5.71 -10.46 17.59
CA ALA A 67 4.90 -9.71 16.64
C ALA A 67 5.61 -9.48 15.30
N ARG A 68 4.82 -9.52 14.22
CA ARG A 68 5.23 -9.21 12.85
C ARG A 68 4.25 -8.24 12.22
N ALA A 69 4.79 -7.32 11.44
CA ALA A 69 3.99 -6.43 10.61
C ALA A 69 3.49 -7.18 9.38
N VAL A 70 2.27 -6.87 8.98
CA VAL A 70 1.60 -7.42 7.80
C VAL A 70 1.17 -6.24 6.93
N ARG A 71 1.42 -6.31 5.63
CA ARG A 71 0.96 -5.25 4.73
C ARG A 71 -0.53 -5.39 4.47
N GLU A 72 -1.31 -4.50 5.04
CA GLU A 72 -2.71 -4.38 4.68
C GLU A 72 -2.84 -3.94 3.20
N PRO A 73 -3.68 -4.61 2.39
CA PRO A 73 -3.94 -4.18 1.03
C PRO A 73 -4.48 -2.75 1.07
N GLY A 74 -3.87 -1.86 0.27
CA GLY A 74 -4.06 -0.41 0.36
C GLY A 74 -5.53 -0.01 0.48
N ARG A 75 -5.94 0.39 1.69
CA ARG A 75 -7.29 0.94 1.94
C ARG A 75 -7.40 2.21 1.13
N ALA A 76 -8.33 2.25 0.17
CA ALA A 76 -8.58 3.43 -0.65
C ALA A 76 -8.88 4.64 0.25
N LEU A 77 -7.89 5.52 0.42
CA LEU A 77 -8.06 6.77 1.14
C LEU A 77 -9.04 7.63 0.35
N ARG A 78 -10.21 7.91 0.96
CA ARG A 78 -11.15 8.88 0.40
C ARG A 78 -10.59 10.27 0.69
N VAL A 79 -10.11 10.93 -0.36
CA VAL A 79 -9.84 12.37 -0.30
C VAL A 79 -11.19 13.07 -0.44
N THR A 80 -11.70 13.63 0.65
CA THR A 80 -12.81 14.58 0.61
C THR A 80 -12.22 15.94 0.22
N GLY A 81 -12.53 16.39 -0.99
CA GLY A 81 -12.25 17.76 -1.46
C GLY A 81 -13.37 18.72 -1.08
#